data_AF-A0A382GVI6-F1
#
_entry.id   AF-A0A382GVI6-F1
#
_cell.length_a   1.000
_cell.length_b   1.000
_cell.length_c   1.000
_cell.angle_alpha   90.00
_cell.angle_beta   90.00
_cell.angle_gamma   90.00
#
_symmetry.space_group_name_H-M   'P 1'
#
loop_
_entity.id
_entity.type
_entity.pdbx_description
1 polymer ?
#
loop_
_entity_poly.entity_id
_entity_poly.type
_entity_poly.pdbx_seq_one_letter_code
_entity_poly.pdbx_strand_id
1 'polypeptide(L)'
;FPTGNYFQESVGDGEGGSFSAWTEMAGSNQSAVAQRISGAGEIVWGDGVDFSTNSSHFRTNPRTAVAEGSSELMAGWTQANGGQSQHGIYAQRLDENGNRLWGTSGVAVVPLNSDYSYLDLSVEGFGDDMVSAYIEQSVNMTGDIYASRLNSSGEYVWSGQTVALTTSGNSKTDMSAGKGQGCMFIVWTENGSVYAHCLLEDGTLGAPGSGEPPVPVIFEIIFVPEMSIPLGMNSDGTKIVGTNSGGQALLWTEEDGIQVLGNGEAWEISENGKIIGEIVNGNGNTEAALWENDGWTFLGNVDGGGTCDAFLSSGLGISSDGSTAVGMGWINCSTEAFYWTESTEIVGLGQYGGNSEKAQAVSGDGNLIGGWNQSSSGSRRSCIWDMQGNITFIGSPGGSETGEVTAITNDGSVVVGFGSGTGGNHTEGYIWTEENGMTGLGVPTNNAMFNRSAALDVSENNIAIGQYLYQGMTQYKACIYTEE
;
A
#
# COMPACT_ATOMS: atom_id res chain seq x y z
N PHE A 1 38.39 -12.74 -7.53
CA PHE A 1 37.28 -12.25 -6.71
C PHE A 1 37.49 -10.77 -6.46
N PRO A 2 36.44 -9.92 -6.52
CA PRO A 2 36.61 -8.49 -6.30
C PRO A 2 37.22 -8.25 -4.92
N THR A 3 38.23 -7.39 -4.85
CA THR A 3 39.07 -7.14 -3.66
C THR A 3 38.50 -6.02 -2.78
N GLY A 4 37.18 -5.93 -2.69
CA GLY A 4 36.48 -4.87 -1.95
C GLY A 4 35.61 -5.44 -0.84
N ASN A 5 35.37 -4.63 0.19
CA ASN A 5 34.43 -4.94 1.27
C ASN A 5 33.00 -5.03 0.71
N TYR A 6 32.18 -5.95 1.23
CA TYR A 6 30.83 -6.22 0.72
C TYR A 6 29.84 -6.55 1.85
N PHE A 7 28.55 -6.63 1.54
CA PHE A 7 27.45 -6.73 2.51
C PHE A 7 27.51 -5.64 3.58
N GLN A 8 27.31 -4.39 3.14
CA GLN A 8 27.32 -3.21 3.99
C GLN A 8 25.91 -2.91 4.48
N GLU A 9 25.78 -2.63 5.77
CA GLU A 9 24.53 -2.18 6.40
C GLU A 9 24.82 -1.00 7.32
N SER A 10 23.81 -0.15 7.53
CA SER A 10 23.87 0.89 8.56
C SER A 10 22.53 1.02 9.27
N VAL A 11 22.59 1.28 10.57
CA VAL A 11 21.43 1.46 11.45
C VAL A 11 21.68 2.68 12.34
N GLY A 12 20.64 3.47 12.61
CA GLY A 12 20.74 4.62 13.51
C GLY A 12 20.92 4.18 14.96
N ASP A 13 21.73 4.89 15.75
CA ASP A 13 21.99 4.53 17.15
C ASP A 13 20.94 5.04 18.15
N GLY A 14 19.85 5.65 17.65
CA GLY A 14 18.78 6.24 18.47
C GLY A 14 19.12 7.60 19.08
N GLU A 15 20.39 8.02 19.06
CA GLU A 15 20.91 9.25 19.66
C GLU A 15 21.40 10.26 18.60
N GLY A 16 20.98 10.07 17.35
CA GLY A 16 21.34 10.90 16.21
C GLY A 16 22.67 10.52 15.52
N GLY A 17 23.36 9.47 15.99
CA GLY A 17 24.47 8.82 15.31
C GLY A 17 24.04 7.57 14.53
N SER A 18 25.03 6.78 14.10
CA SER A 18 24.79 5.52 13.41
C SER A 18 25.88 4.49 13.67
N PHE A 19 25.51 3.23 13.46
CA PHE A 19 26.43 2.12 13.29
C PHE A 19 26.48 1.72 11.82
N SER A 20 27.65 1.27 11.37
CA SER A 20 27.83 0.63 10.07
C SER A 20 28.55 -0.69 10.25
N ALA A 21 28.10 -1.73 9.56
CA ALA A 21 28.74 -3.05 9.57
C ALA A 21 28.99 -3.54 8.15
N TRP A 22 30.09 -4.29 7.97
CA TRP A 22 30.44 -4.86 6.67
C TRP A 22 31.27 -6.14 6.80
N THR A 23 31.35 -6.89 5.69
CA THR A 23 32.35 -7.94 5.53
C THR A 23 33.65 -7.33 5.02
N GLU A 24 34.68 -7.34 5.86
CA GLU A 24 36.03 -6.94 5.51
C GLU A 24 36.81 -8.08 4.84
N MET A 25 37.43 -7.78 3.70
CA MET A 25 38.28 -8.71 2.96
C MET A 25 39.76 -8.36 3.15
N ALA A 26 40.50 -9.22 3.84
CA ALA A 26 41.95 -9.11 4.01
C ALA A 26 42.65 -10.35 3.42
N GLY A 27 43.01 -10.27 2.13
CA GLY A 27 43.53 -11.42 1.38
C GLY A 27 42.44 -12.47 1.18
N SER A 28 42.62 -13.67 1.76
CA SER A 28 41.59 -14.71 1.79
C SER A 28 40.72 -14.67 3.05
N ASN A 29 41.03 -13.81 4.02
CA ASN A 29 40.30 -13.72 5.27
C ASN A 29 39.03 -12.84 5.11
N GLN A 30 37.96 -13.26 5.78
CA GLN A 30 36.66 -12.58 5.81
C GLN A 30 36.30 -12.32 7.27
N SER A 31 36.23 -11.05 7.66
CA SER A 31 35.84 -10.61 9.00
C SER A 31 34.56 -9.79 8.94
N ALA A 32 33.60 -10.08 9.81
CA ALA A 32 32.47 -9.20 10.05
C ALA A 32 32.89 -8.13 11.06
N VAL A 33 32.82 -6.87 10.64
CA VAL A 33 33.32 -5.72 11.41
C VAL A 33 32.27 -4.61 11.48
N ALA A 34 32.40 -3.72 12.46
CA ALA A 34 31.54 -2.57 12.62
C ALA A 34 32.29 -1.29 13.01
N GLN A 35 31.65 -0.16 12.75
CA GLN A 35 32.07 1.18 13.14
C GLN A 35 30.88 1.95 13.71
N ARG A 36 31.16 2.85 14.66
CA ARG A 36 30.20 3.82 15.15
C ARG A 36 30.57 5.22 14.67
N ILE A 37 29.59 5.95 14.17
CA ILE A 37 29.67 7.34 13.74
C ILE A 37 28.77 8.16 14.67
N SER A 38 29.33 9.16 15.34
CA SER A 38 28.54 10.04 16.22
C SER A 38 27.59 10.93 15.41
N GLY A 39 26.60 11.55 16.06
CA GLY A 39 25.73 12.54 15.41
C GLY A 39 26.45 13.79 14.88
N ALA A 40 27.71 14.02 15.28
CA ALA A 40 28.57 15.04 14.70
C ALA A 40 29.38 14.55 13.48
N GLY A 41 29.22 13.28 13.09
CA GLY A 41 29.97 12.64 12.01
C GLY A 41 31.36 12.15 12.40
N GLU A 42 31.64 11.98 13.70
CA GLU A 42 32.96 11.54 14.17
C GLU A 42 33.07 10.02 14.23
N ILE A 43 34.22 9.47 13.83
CA ILE A 43 34.53 8.05 13.93
C ILE A 43 34.88 7.70 15.39
N VAL A 44 34.09 6.84 16.02
CA VAL A 44 34.18 6.57 17.46
C VAL A 44 35.12 5.40 17.78
N TRP A 45 35.07 4.31 17.02
CA TRP A 45 35.85 3.09 17.32
C TRP A 45 37.17 2.99 16.56
N GLY A 46 37.78 4.13 16.20
CA GLY A 46 39.06 4.15 15.48
C GLY A 46 38.96 3.40 14.14
N ASP A 47 39.74 2.33 13.98
CA ASP A 47 39.76 1.52 12.75
C ASP A 47 38.56 0.56 12.61
N GLY A 48 37.66 0.53 13.60
CA GLY A 48 36.51 -0.38 13.67
C GLY A 48 36.73 -1.56 14.60
N VAL A 49 35.66 -2.33 14.83
CA VAL A 49 35.62 -3.44 15.78
C VAL A 49 35.18 -4.72 15.06
N ASP A 50 36.03 -5.75 15.08
CA ASP A 50 35.63 -7.11 14.68
C ASP A 50 34.52 -7.62 15.62
N PHE A 51 33.44 -8.21 15.10
CA PHE A 51 32.44 -8.85 15.98
C PHE A 51 32.99 -10.07 16.75
N SER A 52 34.05 -10.69 16.25
CA SER A 52 34.67 -11.88 16.84
C SER A 52 36.19 -11.83 16.69
N THR A 53 36.92 -12.14 17.77
CA THR A 53 38.38 -12.24 17.73
C THR A 53 38.89 -13.56 17.14
N ASN A 54 38.01 -14.46 16.68
CA ASN A 54 38.42 -15.76 16.15
C ASN A 54 38.96 -15.65 14.71
N SER A 55 40.26 -15.49 14.53
CA SER A 55 40.87 -15.37 13.20
C SER A 55 40.88 -16.64 12.35
N SER A 56 40.35 -17.78 12.84
CA SER A 56 40.37 -19.06 12.12
C SER A 56 39.09 -19.37 11.32
N HIS A 57 38.05 -18.56 11.50
CA HIS A 57 36.76 -18.71 10.83
C HIS A 57 36.49 -17.53 9.88
N PHE A 58 35.75 -17.80 8.82
CA PHE A 58 35.25 -16.78 7.90
C PHE A 58 33.92 -16.24 8.44
N ARG A 59 33.79 -14.93 8.52
CA ARG A 59 32.58 -14.24 9.00
C ARG A 59 32.12 -13.27 7.94
N THR A 60 30.88 -13.44 7.51
CA THR A 60 30.33 -12.71 6.37
C THR A 60 28.88 -12.35 6.62
N ASN A 61 28.36 -11.43 5.81
CA ASN A 61 26.95 -11.02 5.83
C ASN A 61 26.49 -10.61 7.25
N PRO A 62 27.15 -9.62 7.90
CA PRO A 62 26.65 -9.09 9.15
C PRO A 62 25.30 -8.40 8.93
N ARG A 63 24.40 -8.60 9.88
CA ARG A 63 23.08 -7.97 9.97
C ARG A 63 22.91 -7.33 11.33
N THR A 64 22.50 -6.08 11.37
CA THR A 64 22.56 -5.25 12.58
C THR A 64 21.20 -4.77 13.05
N ALA A 65 21.02 -4.73 14.37
CA ALA A 65 19.93 -4.05 15.07
C ALA A 65 20.49 -3.26 16.24
N VAL A 66 19.68 -2.34 16.79
CA VAL A 66 20.03 -1.55 17.97
C VAL A 66 19.10 -1.90 19.12
N ALA A 67 19.67 -2.11 20.31
CA ALA A 67 18.91 -2.37 21.52
C ALA A 67 18.18 -1.09 21.97
N GLU A 68 16.88 -1.16 22.22
CA GLU A 68 16.04 0.01 22.50
C GLU A 68 16.33 0.65 23.86
N GLY A 69 16.73 -0.14 24.86
CA GLY A 69 16.98 0.36 26.21
C GLY A 69 18.37 0.96 26.39
N SER A 70 19.37 0.40 25.72
CA SER A 70 20.78 0.74 25.92
C SER A 70 21.47 1.40 24.72
N SER A 71 20.80 1.48 23.56
CA SER A 71 21.39 1.96 22.31
C SER A 71 22.66 1.21 21.88
N GLU A 72 22.79 -0.05 22.29
CA GLU A 72 23.93 -0.90 21.98
C GLU A 72 23.72 -1.62 20.63
N LEU A 73 24.81 -1.83 19.90
CA LEU A 73 24.76 -2.52 18.62
C LEU A 73 24.66 -4.03 18.84
N MET A 74 23.63 -4.66 18.26
CA MET A 74 23.50 -6.11 18.17
C MET A 74 23.70 -6.53 16.72
N ALA A 75 24.42 -7.62 16.49
CA ALA A 75 24.67 -8.11 15.15
C ALA A 75 24.66 -9.64 15.08
N GLY A 76 24.08 -10.17 14.01
CA GLY A 76 24.23 -11.57 13.58
C GLY A 76 25.04 -11.65 12.30
N TRP A 77 25.80 -12.73 12.09
CA TRP A 77 26.54 -12.98 10.85
C TRP A 77 26.56 -14.46 10.50
N THR A 78 26.76 -14.76 9.21
CA THR A 78 27.03 -16.13 8.77
C THR A 78 28.50 -16.46 8.96
N GLN A 79 28.77 -17.64 9.51
CA GLN A 79 30.11 -18.09 9.83
C GLN A 79 30.41 -19.42 9.15
N ALA A 80 31.61 -19.54 8.58
CA ALA A 80 32.17 -20.80 8.11
C ALA A 80 33.47 -21.13 8.85
N ASN A 81 33.72 -22.42 9.09
CA ASN A 81 35.01 -22.86 9.63
C ASN A 81 36.14 -22.61 8.61
N GLY A 82 37.41 -22.71 9.04
CA GLY A 82 38.55 -22.47 8.15
C GLY A 82 38.63 -23.39 6.92
N GLY A 83 37.99 -24.56 6.97
CA GLY A 83 37.86 -25.49 5.84
C GLY A 83 36.66 -25.24 4.93
N GLN A 84 35.78 -24.29 5.29
CA GLN A 84 34.50 -23.99 4.62
C GLN A 84 33.60 -25.23 4.43
N SER A 85 33.73 -26.20 5.34
CA SER A 85 32.94 -27.44 5.33
C SER A 85 31.84 -27.44 6.38
N GLN A 86 31.85 -26.45 7.26
CA GLN A 86 30.83 -26.25 8.28
C GLN A 86 30.37 -24.79 8.26
N HIS A 87 29.07 -24.59 8.42
CA HIS A 87 28.42 -23.29 8.40
C HIS A 87 27.53 -23.14 9.64
N GLY A 88 27.31 -21.89 10.05
CA GLY A 88 26.49 -21.55 11.22
C GLY A 88 26.18 -20.06 11.24
N ILE A 89 25.43 -19.63 12.25
CA ILE A 89 25.08 -18.24 12.51
C ILE A 89 25.55 -17.88 13.90
N TYR A 90 26.25 -16.75 14.01
CA TYR A 90 26.76 -16.26 15.28
C TYR A 90 26.33 -14.83 15.49
N ALA A 91 26.32 -14.40 16.74
CA ALA A 91 25.90 -13.07 17.11
C ALA A 91 26.79 -12.44 18.18
N GLN A 92 26.79 -11.11 18.21
CA GLN A 92 27.55 -10.29 19.13
C GLN A 92 26.75 -9.05 19.51
N ARG A 93 27.04 -8.54 20.71
CA ARG A 93 26.57 -7.23 21.17
C ARG A 93 27.77 -6.35 21.51
N LEU A 94 27.77 -5.12 21.04
CA LEU A 94 28.82 -4.13 21.28
C LEU A 94 28.27 -2.94 22.06
N ASP A 95 28.98 -2.56 23.12
CA ASP A 95 28.64 -1.34 23.88
C ASP A 95 29.04 -0.05 23.14
N GLU A 96 28.76 1.11 23.74
CA GLU A 96 29.10 2.43 23.19
C GLU A 96 30.60 2.62 22.88
N ASN A 97 31.48 1.87 23.57
CA ASN A 97 32.94 1.92 23.44
C ASN A 97 33.46 0.81 22.52
N GLY A 98 32.60 -0.02 21.94
CA GLY A 98 32.97 -1.13 21.07
C GLY A 98 33.43 -2.38 21.84
N ASN A 99 33.12 -2.49 23.14
CA ASN A 99 33.42 -3.71 23.90
C ASN A 99 32.40 -4.81 23.57
N ARG A 100 32.90 -6.04 23.40
CA ARG A 100 32.08 -7.23 23.12
C ARG A 100 31.42 -7.74 24.40
N LEU A 101 30.09 -7.80 24.41
CA LEU A 101 29.31 -8.20 25.58
C LEU A 101 28.92 -9.68 25.58
N TRP A 102 28.91 -10.34 24.42
CA TRP A 102 28.61 -11.78 24.28
C TRP A 102 29.88 -12.60 24.09
N GLY A 103 30.87 -12.32 24.94
CA GLY A 103 32.20 -12.93 24.91
C GLY A 103 33.03 -12.48 23.71
N THR A 104 34.31 -12.89 23.69
CA THR A 104 35.27 -12.42 22.67
C THR A 104 34.96 -12.91 21.26
N SER A 105 34.26 -14.04 21.14
CA SER A 105 33.99 -14.70 19.86
C SER A 105 32.53 -14.62 19.42
N GLY A 106 31.65 -14.06 20.24
CA GLY A 106 30.20 -14.09 20.05
C GLY A 106 29.55 -15.38 20.56
N VAL A 107 28.22 -15.39 20.55
CA VAL A 107 27.37 -16.54 20.86
C VAL A 107 26.90 -17.19 19.57
N ALA A 108 26.81 -18.52 19.55
CA ALA A 108 26.22 -19.24 18.42
C ALA A 108 24.69 -19.13 18.48
N VAL A 109 24.09 -18.59 17.43
CA VAL A 109 22.64 -18.71 17.14
C VAL A 109 22.38 -20.07 16.49
N VAL A 110 23.25 -20.46 15.57
CA VAL A 110 23.31 -21.82 15.04
C VAL A 110 24.77 -22.29 15.06
N PRO A 111 25.11 -23.32 15.84
CA PRO A 111 26.46 -23.86 15.88
C PRO A 111 26.93 -24.34 14.51
N LEU A 112 28.25 -24.26 14.28
CA LEU A 112 28.87 -24.79 13.06
C LEU A 112 28.53 -26.27 12.85
N ASN A 113 27.89 -26.57 11.72
CA ASN A 113 27.51 -27.92 11.32
C ASN A 113 27.72 -28.10 9.80
N SER A 114 27.65 -29.35 9.33
CA SER A 114 27.86 -29.71 7.91
C SER A 114 26.56 -29.99 7.16
N ASP A 115 25.41 -29.78 7.81
CA ASP A 115 24.12 -30.24 7.31
C ASP A 115 23.47 -29.18 6.41
N TYR A 116 23.68 -27.90 6.74
CA TYR A 116 23.00 -26.79 6.10
C TYR A 116 23.92 -25.59 5.81
N SER A 117 23.49 -24.79 4.83
CA SER A 117 23.92 -23.41 4.63
C SER A 117 22.84 -22.47 5.12
N TYR A 118 23.24 -21.26 5.52
CA TYR A 118 22.33 -20.28 6.11
C TYR A 118 22.24 -19.05 5.20
N LEU A 119 21.05 -18.80 4.67
CA LEU A 119 20.77 -17.72 3.72
C LEU A 119 19.85 -16.67 4.34
N ASP A 120 19.87 -15.48 3.74
CA ASP A 120 18.94 -14.37 4.01
C ASP A 120 18.75 -14.07 5.50
N LEU A 121 19.84 -14.08 6.27
CA LEU A 121 19.81 -13.69 7.68
C LEU A 121 19.17 -12.30 7.83
N SER A 122 18.26 -12.16 8.78
CA SER A 122 17.72 -10.89 9.26
C SER A 122 17.82 -10.82 10.78
N VAL A 123 18.00 -9.62 11.32
CA VAL A 123 18.19 -9.36 12.75
C VAL A 123 17.39 -8.13 13.13
N GLU A 124 16.58 -8.24 14.19
CA GLU A 124 15.71 -7.18 14.69
C GLU A 124 15.84 -7.05 16.22
N GLY A 125 15.67 -5.83 16.74
CA GLY A 125 15.72 -5.55 18.18
C GLY A 125 14.33 -5.57 18.82
N PHE A 126 14.17 -6.27 19.94
CA PHE A 126 12.95 -6.32 20.74
C PHE A 126 13.25 -5.95 22.20
N GLY A 127 13.06 -4.67 22.55
CA GLY A 127 13.63 -4.13 23.77
C GLY A 127 15.16 -4.24 23.72
N ASP A 128 15.73 -4.89 24.74
CA ASP A 128 17.17 -5.20 24.79
C ASP A 128 17.52 -6.57 24.20
N ASP A 129 16.57 -7.31 23.64
CA ASP A 129 16.82 -8.62 23.05
C ASP A 129 17.04 -8.51 21.54
N MET A 130 17.75 -9.50 21.00
CA MET A 130 17.95 -9.67 19.57
C MET A 130 17.13 -10.85 19.07
N VAL A 131 16.32 -10.65 18.03
CA VAL A 131 15.68 -11.74 17.29
C VAL A 131 16.37 -11.87 15.93
N SER A 132 16.80 -13.09 15.60
CA SER A 132 17.36 -13.42 14.30
C SER A 132 16.44 -14.39 13.57
N ALA A 133 16.19 -14.15 12.29
CA ALA A 133 15.50 -15.08 11.39
C ALA A 133 16.40 -15.45 10.22
N TYR A 134 16.36 -16.70 9.75
CA TYR A 134 17.22 -17.18 8.67
C TYR A 134 16.59 -18.34 7.90
N ILE A 135 16.98 -18.48 6.64
CA ILE A 135 16.70 -19.67 5.83
C ILE A 135 17.77 -20.71 6.14
N GLU A 136 17.36 -21.90 6.55
CA GLU A 136 18.21 -23.08 6.64
C GLU A 136 18.09 -23.88 5.34
N GLN A 137 19.15 -23.94 4.53
CA GLN A 137 19.15 -24.60 3.23
C GLN A 137 20.01 -25.87 3.23
N SER A 138 19.41 -27.00 2.86
CA SER A 138 20.10 -28.28 2.71
C SER A 138 20.89 -28.36 1.41
N VAL A 139 21.77 -29.37 1.31
CA VAL A 139 22.50 -29.69 0.07
C VAL A 139 21.60 -30.02 -1.13
N ASN A 140 20.34 -30.37 -0.89
CA ASN A 140 19.35 -30.67 -1.94
C ASN A 140 18.45 -29.45 -2.25
N MET A 141 18.82 -28.25 -1.79
CA MET A 141 18.07 -27.00 -1.94
C MET A 141 16.68 -26.98 -1.30
N THR A 142 16.42 -27.91 -0.38
CA THR A 142 15.24 -27.87 0.50
C THR A 142 15.56 -27.01 1.72
N GLY A 143 14.60 -26.24 2.22
CA GLY A 143 14.89 -25.40 3.38
C GLY A 143 13.65 -24.88 4.08
N ASP A 144 13.82 -24.60 5.36
CA ASP A 144 12.81 -24.05 6.23
C ASP A 144 13.34 -22.77 6.87
N ILE A 145 12.43 -21.94 7.38
CA ILE A 145 12.79 -20.67 8.02
C ILE A 145 12.71 -20.87 9.52
N TYR A 146 13.75 -20.44 10.22
CA TYR A 146 13.82 -20.50 11.67
C TYR A 146 14.14 -19.13 12.25
N ALA A 147 13.73 -18.92 13.49
CA ALA A 147 14.12 -17.77 14.28
C ALA A 147 14.68 -18.19 15.65
N SER A 148 15.49 -17.32 16.24
CA SER A 148 15.98 -17.43 17.62
C SER A 148 15.95 -16.06 18.29
N ARG A 149 15.73 -16.03 19.60
CA ARG A 149 15.76 -14.82 20.41
C ARG A 149 16.85 -14.93 21.49
N LEU A 150 17.80 -14.02 21.48
CA LEU A 150 18.87 -13.90 22.47
C LEU A 150 18.62 -12.69 23.39
N ASN A 151 18.74 -12.89 24.69
CA ASN A 151 18.62 -11.81 25.67
C ASN A 151 19.89 -10.94 25.75
N SER A 152 19.87 -9.92 26.61
CA SER A 152 21.01 -9.02 26.80
C SER A 152 22.31 -9.70 27.25
N SER A 153 22.23 -10.87 27.88
CA SER A 153 23.38 -11.69 28.28
C SER A 153 23.82 -12.71 27.22
N GLY A 154 23.14 -12.76 26.07
CA GLY A 154 23.42 -13.70 24.99
C GLY A 154 22.85 -15.10 25.23
N GLU A 155 21.84 -15.23 26.10
CA GLU A 155 21.17 -16.49 26.39
C GLU A 155 19.85 -16.60 25.60
N TYR A 156 19.47 -17.83 25.21
CA TYR A 156 18.21 -18.06 24.51
C TYR A 156 17.00 -17.76 25.40
N VAL A 157 16.07 -16.98 24.87
CA VAL A 157 14.80 -16.65 25.54
C VAL A 157 13.77 -17.77 25.37
N TRP A 158 13.65 -18.32 24.16
CA TRP A 158 12.70 -19.39 23.88
C TRP A 158 13.24 -20.74 24.33
N SER A 159 12.40 -21.55 24.98
CA SER A 159 12.80 -22.84 25.57
C SER A 159 13.29 -23.86 24.53
N GLY A 160 12.82 -23.76 23.29
CA GLY A 160 13.27 -24.57 22.15
C GLY A 160 14.56 -24.08 21.51
N GLN A 161 15.12 -22.94 21.97
CA GLN A 161 16.19 -22.14 21.36
C GLN A 161 15.79 -21.53 20.01
N THR A 162 15.22 -22.35 19.12
CA THR A 162 14.70 -21.96 17.82
C THR A 162 13.19 -22.16 17.74
N VAL A 163 12.55 -21.37 16.87
CA VAL A 163 11.15 -21.50 16.43
C VAL A 163 11.16 -21.71 14.92
N ALA A 164 10.36 -22.66 14.43
CA ALA A 164 10.15 -22.86 13.00
C ALA A 164 9.02 -21.95 12.50
N LEU A 165 9.27 -21.16 11.46
CA LEU A 165 8.28 -20.27 10.83
C LEU A 165 7.55 -20.99 9.69
N THR A 166 8.20 -21.98 9.08
CA THR A 166 7.64 -22.90 8.09
C THR A 166 8.34 -24.24 8.20
N THR A 167 7.64 -25.32 7.88
CA THR A 167 8.17 -26.71 7.85
C THR A 167 7.78 -27.41 6.56
N SER A 168 7.64 -26.63 5.48
CA SER A 168 7.17 -27.11 4.18
C SER A 168 8.24 -27.92 3.44
N GLY A 169 9.52 -27.72 3.76
CA GLY A 169 10.65 -28.39 3.11
C GLY A 169 10.88 -27.95 1.66
N ASN A 170 10.11 -27.02 1.11
CA ASN A 170 10.34 -26.47 -0.23
C ASN A 170 11.45 -25.42 -0.21
N SER A 171 12.08 -25.16 -1.34
CA SER A 171 13.06 -24.06 -1.45
C SER A 171 12.44 -22.70 -1.08
N LYS A 172 13.22 -21.87 -0.39
CA LYS A 172 12.87 -20.51 0.05
C LYS A 172 13.90 -19.53 -0.50
N THR A 173 13.47 -18.33 -0.87
CA THR A 173 14.36 -17.24 -1.30
C THR A 173 13.80 -15.89 -0.89
N ASP A 174 14.66 -14.88 -0.97
CA ASP A 174 14.30 -13.46 -0.86
C ASP A 174 13.62 -13.15 0.47
N MET A 175 14.11 -13.78 1.55
CA MET A 175 13.53 -13.55 2.86
C MET A 175 13.92 -12.15 3.35
N SER A 176 12.91 -11.42 3.82
CA SER A 176 13.08 -10.15 4.50
C SER A 176 12.26 -10.15 5.77
N ALA A 177 12.68 -9.36 6.74
CA ALA A 177 11.91 -9.19 7.96
C ALA A 177 11.96 -7.74 8.42
N GLY A 178 10.95 -7.35 9.20
CA GLY A 178 10.86 -6.03 9.81
C GLY A 178 10.10 -6.07 11.12
N LYS A 179 10.48 -5.20 12.05
CA LYS A 179 9.80 -5.05 13.33
C LYS A 179 8.44 -4.37 13.17
N GLY A 180 7.42 -4.98 13.79
CA GLY A 180 6.11 -4.38 14.04
C GLY A 180 5.85 -4.21 15.55
N GLN A 181 4.70 -3.66 15.91
CA GLN A 181 4.31 -3.53 17.31
C GLN A 181 4.05 -4.93 17.93
N GLY A 182 4.92 -5.35 18.85
CA GLY A 182 4.81 -6.63 19.55
C GLY A 182 5.06 -7.89 18.71
N CYS A 183 5.51 -7.74 17.46
CA CYS A 183 5.89 -8.87 16.61
C CYS A 183 6.95 -8.50 15.57
N MET A 184 7.54 -9.52 14.96
CA MET A 184 8.37 -9.43 13.76
C MET A 184 7.55 -9.92 12.58
N PHE A 185 7.49 -9.16 11.49
CA PHE A 185 6.93 -9.64 10.22
C PHE A 185 8.06 -10.23 9.39
N ILE A 186 7.87 -11.46 8.89
CA ILE A 186 8.83 -12.16 8.04
C ILE A 186 8.13 -12.51 6.74
N VAL A 187 8.72 -12.12 5.61
CA VAL A 187 8.21 -12.38 4.26
C VAL A 187 9.23 -13.18 3.46
N TRP A 188 8.78 -14.10 2.62
CA TRP A 188 9.64 -14.92 1.76
C TRP A 188 8.95 -15.35 0.47
N THR A 189 9.73 -15.80 -0.50
CA THR A 189 9.23 -16.42 -1.72
C THR A 189 9.31 -17.95 -1.62
N GLU A 190 8.24 -18.63 -2.02
CA GLU A 190 8.15 -20.09 -2.10
C GLU A 190 7.25 -20.50 -3.28
N ASN A 191 7.69 -21.45 -4.12
CA ASN A 191 6.89 -21.97 -5.24
C ASN A 191 6.27 -20.90 -6.18
N GLY A 192 6.90 -19.72 -6.29
CA GLY A 192 6.42 -18.62 -7.13
C GLY A 192 5.42 -17.67 -6.46
N SER A 193 5.08 -17.88 -5.19
CA SER A 193 4.23 -16.99 -4.40
C SER A 193 5.02 -16.34 -3.26
N VAL A 194 4.55 -15.18 -2.80
CA VAL A 194 5.08 -14.49 -1.62
C VAL A 194 4.23 -14.87 -0.42
N TYR A 195 4.91 -15.26 0.66
CA TYR A 195 4.30 -15.65 1.93
C TYR A 195 4.78 -14.69 3.02
N ALA A 196 3.93 -14.52 4.03
CA ALA A 196 4.23 -13.68 5.18
C ALA A 196 3.77 -14.34 6.48
N HIS A 197 4.51 -14.08 7.56
CA HIS A 197 4.10 -14.46 8.92
C HIS A 197 4.46 -13.39 9.94
N CYS A 198 3.72 -13.33 11.05
CA CYS A 198 4.00 -12.47 12.20
C CYS A 198 4.43 -13.38 13.37
N LEU A 199 5.66 -13.20 13.80
CA LEU A 199 6.30 -13.90 14.91
C LEU A 199 6.20 -13.02 16.15
N LEU A 200 5.43 -13.45 17.13
CA LEU A 200 5.22 -12.73 18.38
C LEU A 200 6.45 -12.82 19.28
N GLU A 201 6.53 -11.89 20.23
CA GLU A 201 7.64 -11.82 21.20
C GLU A 201 7.85 -13.12 22.00
N ASP A 202 6.77 -13.85 22.31
CA ASP A 202 6.82 -15.10 23.06
C ASP A 202 7.28 -16.31 22.23
N GLY A 203 7.54 -16.10 20.93
CA GLY A 203 7.98 -17.14 19.99
C GLY A 203 6.83 -17.93 19.37
N THR A 204 5.58 -17.54 19.62
CA THR A 204 4.43 -18.06 18.88
C THR A 204 4.23 -17.28 17.58
N LEU A 205 3.58 -17.92 16.62
CA LEU A 205 3.17 -17.28 15.39
C LEU A 205 1.74 -16.77 15.61
N GLY A 206 1.39 -15.57 15.15
CA GLY A 206 0.20 -14.89 15.68
C GLY A 206 -0.07 -13.55 15.04
N ALA A 207 -1.34 -13.11 14.99
CA ALA A 207 -1.58 -11.66 14.95
C ALA A 207 -1.32 -11.10 16.36
N PRO A 208 -0.82 -9.84 16.49
CA PRO A 208 -0.58 -9.26 17.81
C PRO A 208 -1.87 -9.25 18.63
N GLY A 209 -1.88 -9.96 19.78
CA GLY A 209 -3.04 -10.02 20.68
C GLY A 209 -4.11 -11.09 20.38
N SER A 210 -3.94 -11.95 19.37
CA SER A 210 -4.82 -13.11 19.14
C SER A 210 -4.15 -14.41 19.59
N GLY A 211 -4.78 -15.15 20.51
CA GLY A 211 -4.24 -16.39 21.08
C GLY A 211 -4.22 -17.62 20.17
N GLU A 212 -4.38 -17.47 18.86
CA GLU A 212 -4.12 -18.54 17.89
C GLU A 212 -3.24 -18.04 16.72
N PRO A 213 -2.37 -18.90 16.17
CA PRO A 213 -1.58 -18.57 15.00
C PRO A 213 -2.48 -18.37 13.76
N PRO A 214 -2.41 -17.21 13.08
CA PRO A 214 -3.12 -17.01 11.84
C PRO A 214 -2.46 -17.86 10.74
N VAL A 215 -3.31 -18.36 9.84
CA VAL A 215 -2.88 -18.84 8.52
C VAL A 215 -2.08 -17.72 7.84
N PRO A 216 -0.97 -18.02 7.15
CA PRO A 216 -0.23 -17.03 6.37
C PRO A 216 -1.17 -16.20 5.50
N VAL A 217 -1.06 -14.88 5.55
CA VAL A 217 -1.79 -14.00 4.64
C VAL A 217 -1.11 -14.12 3.27
N ILE A 218 -1.84 -14.62 2.29
CA ILE A 218 -1.37 -14.77 0.92
C ILE A 218 -1.78 -13.50 0.16
N PHE A 219 -0.82 -12.84 -0.47
CA PHE A 219 -1.10 -11.78 -1.43
C PHE A 219 -0.97 -12.36 -2.84
N GLU A 220 -2.05 -12.31 -3.61
CA GLU A 220 -2.03 -12.67 -5.03
C GLU A 220 -2.03 -11.39 -5.88
N ILE A 221 -1.12 -11.31 -6.85
CA ILE A 221 -1.16 -10.25 -7.86
C ILE A 221 -1.94 -10.81 -9.04
N ILE A 222 -3.18 -10.35 -9.18
CA ILE A 222 -4.04 -10.74 -10.29
C ILE A 222 -3.79 -9.77 -11.45
N PHE A 223 -3.27 -10.31 -12.56
CA PHE A 223 -3.19 -9.56 -13.80
C PHE A 223 -4.54 -9.65 -14.52
N VAL A 224 -5.16 -8.49 -14.76
CA VAL A 224 -6.42 -8.38 -15.51
C VAL A 224 -6.08 -7.96 -16.94
N PRO A 225 -5.79 -8.90 -17.87
CA PRO A 225 -5.46 -8.57 -19.24
C PRO A 225 -6.64 -7.82 -19.90
N GLU A 226 -6.37 -7.02 -20.94
CA GLU A 226 -7.39 -6.30 -21.73
C GLU A 226 -8.06 -5.09 -21.03
N MET A 227 -8.21 -5.09 -19.70
CA MET A 227 -8.68 -3.91 -18.97
C MET A 227 -7.58 -2.86 -18.92
N SER A 228 -7.76 -1.80 -19.72
CA SER A 228 -6.77 -0.72 -19.84
C SER A 228 -6.98 0.35 -18.77
N ILE A 229 -8.24 0.57 -18.39
CA ILE A 229 -8.65 1.56 -17.40
C ILE A 229 -9.66 0.87 -16.46
N PRO A 230 -9.24 0.41 -15.27
CA PRO A 230 -10.17 0.05 -14.21
C PRO A 230 -10.85 1.32 -13.70
N LEU A 231 -12.16 1.26 -13.51
CA LEU A 231 -12.99 2.41 -13.13
C LEU A 231 -13.69 2.21 -11.78
N GLY A 232 -14.13 0.99 -11.47
CA GLY A 232 -14.81 0.66 -10.22
C GLY A 232 -14.55 -0.77 -9.76
N MET A 233 -14.73 -1.04 -8.47
CA MET A 233 -14.57 -2.37 -7.87
C MET A 233 -15.47 -2.53 -6.64
N ASN A 234 -15.88 -3.77 -6.35
CA ASN A 234 -16.59 -4.05 -5.11
C ASN A 234 -15.62 -4.19 -3.92
N SER A 235 -16.15 -4.09 -2.70
CA SER A 235 -15.36 -4.01 -1.47
C SER A 235 -14.43 -5.21 -1.20
N ASP A 236 -14.78 -6.40 -1.67
CA ASP A 236 -13.97 -7.62 -1.52
C ASP A 236 -12.98 -7.85 -2.68
N GLY A 237 -13.02 -7.00 -3.72
CA GLY A 237 -12.14 -7.06 -4.87
C GLY A 237 -12.36 -8.25 -5.79
N THR A 238 -13.44 -9.02 -5.61
CA THR A 238 -13.77 -10.17 -6.48
C THR A 238 -14.34 -9.75 -7.83
N LYS A 239 -14.74 -8.47 -7.99
CA LYS A 239 -15.28 -7.91 -9.23
C LYS A 239 -14.71 -6.51 -9.51
N ILE A 240 -14.27 -6.32 -10.75
CA ILE A 240 -13.70 -5.05 -11.22
C ILE A 240 -14.37 -4.69 -12.54
N VAL A 241 -14.75 -3.43 -12.70
CA VAL A 241 -15.31 -2.91 -13.95
C VAL A 241 -14.43 -1.83 -14.56
N GLY A 242 -14.53 -1.65 -15.87
CA GLY A 242 -13.76 -0.64 -16.55
C GLY A 242 -13.92 -0.69 -18.06
N THR A 243 -12.89 -0.24 -18.77
CA THR A 243 -12.85 -0.22 -20.23
C THR A 243 -11.49 -0.63 -20.81
N ASN A 244 -11.49 -1.04 -22.08
CA ASN A 244 -10.29 -1.32 -22.85
C ASN A 244 -9.96 -0.22 -23.85
N SER A 245 -8.79 -0.30 -24.48
CA SER A 245 -8.37 0.63 -25.53
C SER A 245 -9.27 0.67 -26.78
N GLY A 246 -10.18 -0.30 -26.91
CA GLY A 246 -11.19 -0.37 -27.97
C GLY A 246 -12.51 0.32 -27.62
N GLY A 247 -12.66 0.84 -26.40
CA GLY A 247 -13.91 1.47 -25.93
C GLY A 247 -15.00 0.43 -25.66
N GLN A 248 -14.64 -0.71 -25.07
CA GLN A 248 -15.59 -1.74 -24.66
C GLN A 248 -15.67 -1.80 -23.14
N ALA A 249 -16.90 -1.83 -22.61
CA ALA A 249 -17.18 -2.00 -21.20
C ALA A 249 -16.81 -3.43 -20.78
N LEU A 250 -16.07 -3.57 -19.69
CA LEU A 250 -15.57 -4.83 -19.19
C LEU A 250 -16.02 -5.10 -17.75
N LEU A 251 -16.26 -6.36 -17.45
CA LEU A 251 -16.35 -6.90 -16.10
C LEU A 251 -15.27 -7.98 -15.96
N TRP A 252 -14.40 -7.85 -14.97
CA TRP A 252 -13.57 -8.94 -14.50
C TRP A 252 -14.19 -9.53 -13.24
N THR A 253 -14.27 -10.85 -13.16
CA THR A 253 -14.58 -11.56 -11.92
C THR A 253 -13.47 -12.55 -11.57
N GLU A 254 -13.28 -12.83 -10.29
CA GLU A 254 -12.33 -13.85 -9.83
C GLU A 254 -12.65 -15.24 -10.42
N GLU A 255 -13.93 -15.58 -10.57
CA GLU A 255 -14.39 -16.88 -11.08
C GLU A 255 -14.26 -17.02 -12.60
N ASP A 256 -14.63 -15.99 -13.37
CA ASP A 256 -14.81 -16.09 -14.83
C ASP A 256 -13.74 -15.33 -15.63
N GLY A 257 -12.93 -14.49 -14.99
CA GLY A 257 -12.01 -13.58 -15.67
C GLY A 257 -12.74 -12.45 -16.40
N ILE A 258 -12.16 -11.97 -17.51
CA ILE A 258 -12.70 -10.83 -18.28
C ILE A 258 -13.91 -11.24 -19.13
N GLN A 259 -14.95 -10.43 -19.03
CA GLN A 259 -16.15 -10.44 -19.85
C GLN A 259 -16.31 -9.09 -20.54
N VAL A 260 -16.63 -9.13 -21.85
CA VAL A 260 -16.96 -7.93 -22.63
C VAL A 260 -18.45 -7.70 -22.57
N LEU A 261 -18.86 -6.57 -22.00
CA LEU A 261 -20.26 -6.22 -21.75
C LEU A 261 -20.92 -5.45 -22.91
N GLY A 262 -20.12 -4.85 -23.80
CA GLY A 262 -20.61 -4.05 -24.91
C GLY A 262 -19.68 -2.90 -25.28
N ASN A 263 -20.07 -2.09 -26.25
CA ASN A 263 -19.33 -0.86 -26.58
C ASN A 263 -19.73 0.25 -25.60
N GLY A 264 -18.77 0.90 -24.97
CA GLY A 264 -18.98 1.88 -23.91
C GLY A 264 -18.00 1.72 -22.75
N GLU A 265 -18.38 2.22 -21.58
CA GLU A 265 -17.59 2.19 -20.36
C GLU A 265 -18.48 1.76 -19.18
N ALA A 266 -18.00 0.78 -18.41
CA ALA A 266 -18.59 0.41 -17.13
C ALA A 266 -17.88 1.20 -16.03
N TRP A 267 -18.61 2.12 -15.39
CA TRP A 267 -18.02 3.13 -14.51
C TRP A 267 -17.92 2.65 -13.07
N GLU A 268 -18.97 2.04 -12.53
CA GLU A 268 -19.00 1.65 -11.11
C GLU A 268 -19.80 0.36 -10.91
N ILE A 269 -19.43 -0.42 -9.89
CA ILE A 269 -20.10 -1.66 -9.52
C ILE A 269 -20.50 -1.65 -8.03
N SER A 270 -21.74 -2.02 -7.77
CA SER A 270 -22.28 -2.17 -6.41
C SER A 270 -21.95 -3.53 -5.79
N GLU A 271 -22.11 -3.66 -4.47
CA GLU A 271 -21.82 -4.91 -3.73
C GLU A 271 -22.72 -6.07 -4.15
N ASN A 272 -23.94 -5.79 -4.61
CA ASN A 272 -24.84 -6.81 -5.15
C ASN A 272 -24.58 -7.14 -6.63
N GLY A 273 -23.55 -6.54 -7.24
CA GLY A 273 -23.10 -6.82 -8.59
C GLY A 273 -23.82 -6.07 -9.70
N LYS A 274 -24.67 -5.08 -9.39
CA LYS A 274 -25.21 -4.18 -10.42
C LYS A 274 -24.12 -3.21 -10.86
N ILE A 275 -24.04 -2.95 -12.16
CA ILE A 275 -23.03 -2.06 -12.76
C ILE A 275 -23.76 -0.88 -13.40
N ILE A 276 -23.25 0.33 -13.18
CA ILE A 276 -23.69 1.53 -13.91
C ILE A 276 -22.64 1.90 -14.95
N GLY A 277 -23.08 2.34 -16.12
CA GLY A 277 -22.16 2.74 -17.18
C GLY A 277 -22.74 3.69 -18.22
N GLU A 278 -21.91 4.00 -19.20
CA GLU A 278 -22.28 4.67 -20.45
C GLU A 278 -22.11 3.67 -21.59
N ILE A 279 -23.21 3.26 -22.24
CA ILE A 279 -23.20 2.19 -23.24
C ILE A 279 -23.78 2.69 -24.55
N VAL A 280 -23.20 2.24 -25.66
CA VAL A 280 -23.69 2.54 -27.01
C VAL A 280 -24.95 1.74 -27.29
N ASN A 281 -26.08 2.42 -27.42
CA ASN A 281 -27.38 1.81 -27.69
C ASN A 281 -27.54 1.38 -29.16
N GLY A 282 -28.67 0.75 -29.48
CA GLY A 282 -28.96 0.24 -30.84
C GLY A 282 -29.04 1.32 -31.93
N ASN A 283 -29.14 2.59 -31.56
CA ASN A 283 -29.10 3.73 -32.49
C ASN A 283 -27.69 4.32 -32.66
N GLY A 284 -26.68 3.79 -31.95
CA GLY A 284 -25.31 4.28 -31.96
C GLY A 284 -25.07 5.47 -31.03
N ASN A 285 -26.01 5.81 -30.14
CA ASN A 285 -25.85 6.88 -29.16
C ASN A 285 -25.31 6.33 -27.83
N THR A 286 -24.51 7.10 -27.12
CA THR A 286 -24.10 6.74 -25.75
C THR A 286 -25.20 7.11 -24.75
N GLU A 287 -25.50 6.17 -23.86
CA GLU A 287 -26.62 6.28 -22.93
C GLU A 287 -26.29 5.62 -21.59
N ALA A 288 -26.75 6.23 -20.50
CA ALA A 288 -26.66 5.67 -19.17
C ALA A 288 -27.40 4.32 -19.14
N ALA A 289 -26.73 3.28 -18.65
CA ALA A 289 -27.28 1.94 -18.62
C ALA A 289 -26.92 1.24 -17.32
N LEU A 290 -27.88 0.45 -16.81
CA LEU A 290 -27.71 -0.43 -15.65
C LEU A 290 -27.55 -1.87 -16.12
N TRP A 291 -26.46 -2.53 -15.75
CA TRP A 291 -26.27 -3.97 -15.95
C TRP A 291 -26.77 -4.74 -14.74
N GLU A 292 -27.69 -5.65 -14.99
CA GLU A 292 -28.12 -6.67 -14.04
C GLU A 292 -28.62 -7.90 -14.81
N ASN A 293 -28.56 -9.08 -14.20
CA ASN A 293 -29.02 -10.33 -14.83
C ASN A 293 -28.45 -10.56 -16.23
N ASP A 294 -27.15 -10.30 -16.41
CA ASP A 294 -26.39 -10.45 -17.67
C ASP A 294 -26.90 -9.61 -18.85
N GLY A 295 -27.48 -8.44 -18.58
CA GLY A 295 -27.94 -7.53 -19.62
C GLY A 295 -28.00 -6.07 -19.20
N TRP A 296 -27.81 -5.19 -20.19
CA TRP A 296 -27.99 -3.75 -20.03
C TRP A 296 -29.47 -3.35 -20.15
N THR A 297 -29.93 -2.56 -19.18
CA THR A 297 -31.15 -1.76 -19.27
C THR A 297 -30.75 -0.29 -19.48
N PHE A 298 -31.12 0.28 -20.62
CA PHE A 298 -30.90 1.69 -20.92
C PHE A 298 -31.86 2.57 -20.11
N LEU A 299 -31.33 3.57 -19.42
CA LEU A 299 -32.05 4.39 -18.44
C LEU A 299 -32.72 5.62 -19.05
N GLY A 300 -32.42 5.96 -20.31
CA GLY A 300 -32.92 7.16 -20.95
C GLY A 300 -32.05 8.39 -20.66
N ASN A 301 -32.69 9.55 -20.60
CA ASN A 301 -32.06 10.85 -20.40
C ASN A 301 -32.89 11.70 -19.44
N VAL A 302 -32.35 12.83 -19.00
CA VAL A 302 -33.11 13.86 -18.27
C VAL A 302 -34.27 14.39 -19.13
N ASP A 303 -35.32 14.88 -18.48
CA ASP A 303 -36.51 15.40 -19.18
C ASP A 303 -36.15 16.53 -20.15
N GLY A 304 -36.65 16.42 -21.39
CA GLY A 304 -36.29 17.36 -22.46
C GLY A 304 -34.85 17.22 -23.01
N GLY A 305 -34.08 16.23 -22.57
CA GLY A 305 -32.74 15.93 -23.05
C GLY A 305 -32.68 15.35 -24.48
N GLY A 306 -31.47 15.03 -24.92
CA GLY A 306 -31.20 14.41 -26.23
C GLY A 306 -31.20 15.41 -27.39
N THR A 307 -30.94 16.69 -27.10
CA THR A 307 -30.94 17.77 -28.09
C THR A 307 -29.64 17.89 -28.87
N CYS A 308 -28.62 17.07 -28.58
CA CYS A 308 -27.26 17.23 -29.11
C CYS A 308 -26.68 15.89 -29.57
N ASP A 309 -26.33 15.83 -30.85
CA ASP A 309 -25.73 14.72 -31.60
C ASP A 309 -25.93 13.32 -30.98
N ALA A 310 -24.84 12.67 -30.55
CA ALA A 310 -24.78 11.24 -30.23
C ALA A 310 -24.69 10.91 -28.74
N PHE A 311 -24.79 11.91 -27.85
CA PHE A 311 -24.63 11.72 -26.41
C PHE A 311 -25.97 11.96 -25.72
N LEU A 312 -26.56 10.91 -25.16
CA LEU A 312 -27.79 11.04 -24.39
C LEU A 312 -27.45 11.27 -22.93
N SER A 313 -26.77 10.32 -22.30
CA SER A 313 -26.51 10.34 -20.86
C SER A 313 -25.35 9.41 -20.51
N SER A 314 -24.80 9.59 -19.32
CA SER A 314 -23.73 8.77 -18.77
C SER A 314 -24.08 8.43 -17.33
N GLY A 315 -24.07 7.14 -16.96
CA GLY A 315 -24.13 6.72 -15.57
C GLY A 315 -22.71 6.54 -15.03
N LEU A 316 -22.42 7.13 -13.87
CA LEU A 316 -21.04 7.37 -13.40
C LEU A 316 -20.76 6.86 -11.99
N GLY A 317 -21.78 6.64 -11.17
CA GLY A 317 -21.64 6.12 -9.81
C GLY A 317 -22.91 5.40 -9.36
N ILE A 318 -22.78 4.43 -8.45
CA ILE A 318 -23.91 3.66 -7.92
C ILE A 318 -23.70 3.38 -6.43
N SER A 319 -24.77 3.41 -5.64
CA SER A 319 -24.75 3.11 -4.20
C SER A 319 -24.35 1.65 -3.96
N SER A 320 -23.82 1.35 -2.77
CA SER A 320 -23.32 0.02 -2.41
C SER A 320 -24.40 -1.06 -2.55
N ASP A 321 -25.66 -0.72 -2.28
CA ASP A 321 -26.82 -1.61 -2.42
C ASP A 321 -27.39 -1.65 -3.86
N GLY A 322 -26.82 -0.91 -4.80
CA GLY A 322 -27.24 -0.88 -6.21
C GLY A 322 -28.61 -0.23 -6.45
N SER A 323 -29.18 0.46 -5.46
CA SER A 323 -30.53 1.03 -5.54
C SER A 323 -30.57 2.45 -6.12
N THR A 324 -29.47 3.20 -5.99
CA THR A 324 -29.36 4.59 -6.45
C THR A 324 -28.16 4.74 -7.36
N ALA A 325 -28.37 5.19 -8.58
CA ALA A 325 -27.31 5.51 -9.53
C ALA A 325 -27.28 7.01 -9.82
N VAL A 326 -26.12 7.55 -10.18
CA VAL A 326 -25.94 8.97 -10.49
C VAL A 326 -25.19 9.17 -11.80
N GLY A 327 -25.35 10.34 -12.39
CA GLY A 327 -24.73 10.63 -13.67
C GLY A 327 -25.03 12.00 -14.22
N MET A 328 -24.95 12.11 -15.55
CA MET A 328 -25.28 13.33 -16.27
C MET A 328 -26.04 13.05 -17.57
N GLY A 329 -27.02 13.90 -17.89
CA GLY A 329 -27.79 13.87 -19.12
C GLY A 329 -27.50 15.10 -19.99
N TRP A 330 -27.43 14.91 -21.30
CA TRP A 330 -27.19 16.00 -22.25
C TRP A 330 -28.49 16.72 -22.61
N ILE A 331 -28.52 18.02 -22.32
CA ILE A 331 -29.65 18.92 -22.59
C ILE A 331 -29.13 20.31 -22.96
N ASN A 332 -29.66 20.89 -24.05
CA ASN A 332 -29.24 22.19 -24.59
C ASN A 332 -27.72 22.30 -24.87
N CYS A 333 -27.08 21.17 -25.19
CA CYS A 333 -25.64 21.02 -25.44
C CYS A 333 -24.77 21.40 -24.23
N SER A 334 -25.36 21.22 -23.05
CA SER A 334 -24.75 21.23 -21.75
C SER A 334 -25.19 19.96 -21.02
N THR A 335 -24.72 19.75 -19.79
CA THR A 335 -25.07 18.59 -18.99
C THR A 335 -25.92 18.99 -17.79
N GLU A 336 -26.88 18.14 -17.44
CA GLU A 336 -27.65 18.21 -16.21
C GLU A 336 -27.31 16.98 -15.37
N ALA A 337 -26.94 17.20 -14.10
CA ALA A 337 -26.71 16.10 -13.18
C ALA A 337 -28.04 15.38 -12.91
N PHE A 338 -28.00 14.07 -12.70
CA PHE A 338 -29.18 13.30 -12.34
C PHE A 338 -28.87 12.23 -11.30
N TYR A 339 -29.93 11.77 -10.63
CA TYR A 339 -29.95 10.46 -9.98
C TYR A 339 -31.03 9.57 -10.59
N TRP A 340 -30.89 8.28 -10.41
CA TRP A 340 -31.83 7.26 -10.85
C TRP A 340 -32.14 6.33 -9.69
N THR A 341 -33.41 5.97 -9.55
CA THR A 341 -33.85 4.80 -8.76
C THR A 341 -34.87 4.03 -9.58
N GLU A 342 -35.06 2.75 -9.27
CA GLU A 342 -36.08 1.93 -9.93
C GLU A 342 -37.50 2.52 -9.78
N SER A 343 -37.75 3.23 -8.68
CA SER A 343 -39.08 3.80 -8.39
C SER A 343 -39.35 5.15 -9.04
N THR A 344 -38.30 5.91 -9.36
CA THR A 344 -38.41 7.29 -9.86
C THR A 344 -37.95 7.46 -11.30
N GLU A 345 -37.27 6.45 -11.87
CA GLU A 345 -36.47 6.60 -13.07
C GLU A 345 -35.45 7.75 -12.92
N ILE A 346 -34.98 8.34 -14.02
CA ILE A 346 -34.04 9.47 -14.00
C ILE A 346 -34.75 10.72 -13.46
N VAL A 347 -34.17 11.33 -12.43
CA VAL A 347 -34.58 12.60 -11.86
C VAL A 347 -33.42 13.60 -11.97
N GLY A 348 -33.65 14.72 -12.65
CA GLY A 348 -32.68 15.80 -12.79
C GLY A 348 -32.43 16.51 -11.45
N LEU A 349 -31.16 16.76 -11.14
CA LEU A 349 -30.68 17.54 -9.99
C LEU A 349 -30.47 19.03 -10.35
N GLY A 350 -30.55 19.36 -11.65
CA GLY A 350 -30.62 20.73 -12.16
C GLY A 350 -29.50 21.16 -13.12
N GLN A 351 -29.71 22.35 -13.70
CA GLN A 351 -28.69 23.17 -14.36
C GLN A 351 -28.62 24.52 -13.63
N TYR A 352 -27.98 24.56 -12.46
CA TYR A 352 -27.92 25.75 -11.63
C TYR A 352 -27.23 26.90 -12.38
N GLY A 353 -27.99 27.97 -12.63
CA GLY A 353 -27.55 29.10 -13.44
C GLY A 353 -27.41 28.81 -14.94
N GLY A 354 -28.00 27.72 -15.44
CA GLY A 354 -27.99 27.31 -16.84
C GLY A 354 -26.65 26.77 -17.34
N ASN A 355 -25.79 26.30 -16.43
CA ASN A 355 -24.46 25.78 -16.75
C ASN A 355 -24.40 24.25 -16.54
N SER A 356 -23.37 23.63 -17.08
CA SER A 356 -23.16 22.19 -16.99
C SER A 356 -22.96 21.71 -15.55
N GLU A 357 -23.56 20.57 -15.24
CA GLU A 357 -23.38 19.85 -13.97
C GLU A 357 -23.10 18.38 -14.23
N LYS A 358 -22.45 17.73 -13.27
CA LYS A 358 -22.18 16.29 -13.29
C LYS A 358 -22.22 15.74 -11.87
N ALA A 359 -23.06 14.74 -11.63
CA ALA A 359 -22.98 13.88 -10.46
C ALA A 359 -22.14 12.65 -10.80
N GLN A 360 -21.21 12.28 -9.94
CA GLN A 360 -20.32 11.12 -10.17
C GLN A 360 -20.04 10.29 -8.93
N ALA A 361 -20.35 10.82 -7.74
CA ALA A 361 -20.24 10.07 -6.49
C ALA A 361 -21.61 10.02 -5.84
N VAL A 362 -21.89 8.92 -5.15
CA VAL A 362 -23.08 8.74 -4.33
C VAL A 362 -22.68 7.98 -3.08
N SER A 363 -23.22 8.35 -1.92
CA SER A 363 -23.02 7.58 -0.69
C SER A 363 -23.59 6.18 -0.83
N GLY A 364 -23.02 5.24 -0.08
CA GLY A 364 -23.45 3.84 -0.07
C GLY A 364 -24.91 3.64 0.34
N ASP A 365 -25.46 4.53 1.17
CA ASP A 365 -26.88 4.60 1.54
C ASP A 365 -27.78 5.30 0.51
N GLY A 366 -27.20 5.85 -0.56
CA GLY A 366 -27.91 6.51 -1.66
C GLY A 366 -28.45 7.91 -1.36
N ASN A 367 -28.15 8.51 -0.20
CA ASN A 367 -28.79 9.76 0.24
C ASN A 367 -28.01 11.04 -0.07
N LEU A 368 -26.70 10.95 -0.30
CA LEU A 368 -25.84 12.08 -0.62
C LEU A 368 -25.17 11.89 -1.97
N ILE A 369 -25.23 12.90 -2.82
CA ILE A 369 -24.68 12.87 -4.17
C ILE A 369 -23.59 13.92 -4.29
N GLY A 370 -22.48 13.58 -4.94
CA GLY A 370 -21.33 14.46 -5.11
C GLY A 370 -20.92 14.61 -6.57
N GLY A 371 -20.37 15.79 -6.89
CA GLY A 371 -19.77 16.02 -8.20
C GLY A 371 -19.32 17.47 -8.38
N TRP A 372 -19.70 18.07 -9.50
CA TRP A 372 -19.39 19.47 -9.79
C TRP A 372 -20.49 20.20 -10.55
N ASN A 373 -20.52 21.51 -10.33
CA ASN A 373 -21.30 22.48 -11.10
C ASN A 373 -20.37 23.50 -11.77
N GLN A 374 -20.67 23.87 -13.02
CA GLN A 374 -19.95 24.92 -13.72
C GLN A 374 -20.46 26.32 -13.32
N SER A 375 -19.54 27.19 -12.92
CA SER A 375 -19.80 28.62 -12.70
C SER A 375 -19.99 29.37 -14.02
N SER A 376 -20.57 30.57 -13.95
CA SER A 376 -20.71 31.46 -15.12
C SER A 376 -19.38 31.88 -15.76
N SER A 377 -18.25 31.75 -15.04
CA SER A 377 -16.90 31.98 -15.56
C SER A 377 -16.26 30.72 -16.17
N GLY A 378 -16.95 29.58 -16.16
CA GLY A 378 -16.47 28.32 -16.72
C GLY A 378 -15.68 27.43 -15.76
N SER A 379 -15.45 27.87 -14.52
CA SER A 379 -14.77 27.06 -13.50
C SER A 379 -15.72 26.01 -12.92
N ARG A 380 -15.25 24.77 -12.77
CA ARG A 380 -15.95 23.72 -12.01
C ARG A 380 -15.90 23.99 -10.52
N ARG A 381 -17.00 23.71 -9.84
CA ARG A 381 -17.15 23.93 -8.41
C ARG A 381 -17.56 22.66 -7.69
N SER A 382 -16.86 22.32 -6.61
CA SER A 382 -17.21 21.17 -5.77
C SER A 382 -18.59 21.38 -5.15
N CYS A 383 -19.49 20.43 -5.38
CA CYS A 383 -20.81 20.48 -4.79
C CYS A 383 -21.34 19.10 -4.44
N ILE A 384 -22.27 19.11 -3.48
CA ILE A 384 -23.07 17.96 -3.07
C ILE A 384 -24.56 18.30 -3.23
N TRP A 385 -25.37 17.29 -3.48
CA TRP A 385 -26.82 17.38 -3.54
C TRP A 385 -27.46 16.40 -2.55
N ASP A 386 -28.58 16.81 -1.98
CA ASP A 386 -29.52 15.88 -1.38
C ASP A 386 -30.47 15.29 -2.44
N MET A 387 -31.25 14.27 -2.04
CA MET A 387 -32.24 13.62 -2.91
C MET A 387 -33.44 14.51 -3.27
N GLN A 388 -33.52 15.74 -2.75
CA GLN A 388 -34.51 16.74 -3.17
C GLN A 388 -33.94 17.69 -4.23
N GLY A 389 -32.66 17.53 -4.61
CA GLY A 389 -31.96 18.38 -5.57
C GLY A 389 -31.42 19.67 -4.96
N ASN A 390 -31.39 19.81 -3.63
CA ASN A 390 -30.78 20.98 -3.01
C ASN A 390 -29.26 20.89 -3.11
N ILE A 391 -28.66 21.85 -3.81
CA ILE A 391 -27.21 21.93 -4.01
C ILE A 391 -26.51 22.69 -2.86
N THR A 392 -25.40 22.14 -2.37
CA THR A 392 -24.49 22.78 -1.43
C THR A 392 -23.08 22.84 -2.03
N PHE A 393 -22.51 24.04 -2.11
CA PHE A 393 -21.11 24.24 -2.54
C PHE A 393 -20.19 24.08 -1.33
N ILE A 394 -19.30 23.10 -1.38
CA ILE A 394 -18.43 22.73 -0.24
C ILE A 394 -17.07 23.42 -0.26
N GLY A 395 -16.75 24.14 -1.33
CA GLY A 395 -15.52 24.93 -1.44
C GLY A 395 -14.31 24.12 -1.93
N SER A 396 -13.12 24.59 -1.57
CA SER A 396 -11.83 23.98 -1.85
C SER A 396 -10.80 24.43 -0.81
N PRO A 397 -9.66 23.73 -0.66
CA PRO A 397 -8.65 24.09 0.35
C PRO A 397 -8.17 25.56 0.27
N GLY A 398 -8.03 26.11 -0.94
CA GLY A 398 -7.64 27.49 -1.20
C GLY A 398 -8.70 28.55 -0.89
N GLY A 399 -9.87 28.16 -0.39
CA GLY A 399 -10.98 29.06 -0.05
C GLY A 399 -11.81 29.55 -1.24
N SER A 400 -11.55 29.03 -2.46
CA SER A 400 -12.46 29.22 -3.60
C SER A 400 -13.47 28.08 -3.68
N GLU A 401 -14.42 28.14 -4.61
CA GLU A 401 -15.32 27.01 -4.90
C GLU A 401 -14.71 26.02 -5.92
N THR A 402 -13.54 26.31 -6.49
CA THR A 402 -13.00 25.56 -7.63
C THR A 402 -12.61 24.13 -7.24
N GLY A 403 -13.25 23.13 -7.82
CA GLY A 403 -12.97 21.73 -7.54
C GLY A 403 -14.03 20.77 -8.05
N GLU A 404 -13.90 19.52 -7.61
CA GLU A 404 -14.74 18.38 -7.97
C GLU A 404 -14.73 17.36 -6.81
N VAL A 405 -15.90 16.80 -6.47
CA VAL A 405 -16.05 15.68 -5.53
C VAL A 405 -15.85 14.37 -6.28
N THR A 406 -15.03 13.44 -5.79
CA THR A 406 -14.74 12.17 -6.46
C THR A 406 -15.35 10.96 -5.76
N ALA A 407 -15.45 10.97 -4.43
CA ALA A 407 -16.00 9.86 -3.65
C ALA A 407 -16.63 10.33 -2.33
N ILE A 408 -17.49 9.48 -1.77
CA ILE A 408 -18.24 9.71 -0.54
C ILE A 408 -18.30 8.38 0.23
N THR A 409 -18.19 8.42 1.55
CA THR A 409 -18.39 7.23 2.41
C THR A 409 -19.81 6.68 2.33
N ASN A 410 -19.99 5.43 2.76
CA ASN A 410 -21.25 4.73 2.76
C ASN A 410 -22.35 5.48 3.52
N ASP A 411 -21.99 6.06 4.66
CA ASP A 411 -22.89 6.83 5.51
C ASP A 411 -23.03 8.31 5.12
N GLY A 412 -22.32 8.75 4.07
CA GLY A 412 -22.33 10.14 3.61
C GLY A 412 -21.59 11.13 4.51
N SER A 413 -20.90 10.68 5.56
CA SER A 413 -20.26 11.56 6.55
C SER A 413 -18.97 12.21 6.05
N VAL A 414 -18.27 11.58 5.11
CA VAL A 414 -17.00 12.05 4.55
C VAL A 414 -17.09 12.16 3.04
N VAL A 415 -16.66 13.31 2.53
CA VAL A 415 -16.61 13.62 1.09
C VAL A 415 -15.16 13.92 0.72
N VAL A 416 -14.67 13.31 -0.36
CA VAL A 416 -13.31 13.57 -0.86
C VAL A 416 -13.32 14.03 -2.30
N GLY A 417 -12.23 14.68 -2.69
CA GLY A 417 -12.01 15.09 -4.07
C GLY A 417 -10.77 15.94 -4.23
N PHE A 418 -10.82 16.88 -5.16
CA PHE A 418 -9.74 17.83 -5.39
C PHE A 418 -10.25 19.22 -5.73
N GLY A 419 -9.49 20.25 -5.37
CA GLY A 419 -9.85 21.64 -5.63
C GLY A 419 -8.65 22.57 -5.68
N SER A 420 -8.89 23.88 -5.79
CA SER A 420 -7.80 24.85 -5.68
C SER A 420 -7.12 24.75 -4.32
N GLY A 421 -5.79 24.67 -4.30
CA GLY A 421 -5.01 24.43 -3.08
C GLY A 421 -4.57 25.69 -2.33
N THR A 422 -3.92 25.49 -1.18
CA THR A 422 -3.23 26.57 -0.44
C THR A 422 -1.74 26.63 -0.82
N GLY A 423 -1.14 27.83 -0.86
CA GLY A 423 0.34 27.97 -0.83
C GLY A 423 1.16 27.49 -2.03
N GLY A 424 0.77 27.80 -3.28
CA GLY A 424 1.54 27.47 -4.50
C GLY A 424 1.16 26.13 -5.15
N ASN A 425 0.33 25.34 -4.47
CA ASN A 425 -0.36 24.19 -5.05
C ASN A 425 -1.47 24.67 -5.98
N HIS A 426 -1.48 24.18 -7.22
CA HIS A 426 -2.49 24.57 -8.20
C HIS A 426 -3.77 23.74 -8.04
N THR A 427 -3.64 22.51 -7.54
CA THR A 427 -4.73 21.59 -7.22
C THR A 427 -4.34 20.75 -6.02
N GLU A 428 -5.25 20.57 -5.08
CA GLU A 428 -5.00 19.86 -3.83
C GLU A 428 -6.16 18.92 -3.53
N GLY A 429 -5.84 17.67 -3.18
CA GLY A 429 -6.80 16.71 -2.68
C GLY A 429 -7.38 17.19 -1.35
N TYR A 430 -8.64 16.86 -1.07
CA TYR A 430 -9.28 17.27 0.17
C TYR A 430 -10.13 16.17 0.79
N ILE A 431 -10.37 16.33 2.10
CA ILE A 431 -11.43 15.70 2.87
C ILE A 431 -12.38 16.81 3.34
N TRP A 432 -13.67 16.60 3.20
CA TRP A 432 -14.72 17.46 3.72
C TRP A 432 -15.67 16.67 4.61
N THR A 433 -16.07 17.27 5.73
CA THR A 433 -17.12 16.76 6.62
C THR A 433 -18.05 17.92 6.98
N GLU A 434 -19.29 17.63 7.36
CA GLU A 434 -20.22 18.68 7.81
C GLU A 434 -19.72 19.37 9.09
N GLU A 435 -19.09 18.62 10.00
CA GLU A 435 -18.58 19.13 11.28
C GLU A 435 -17.33 20.02 11.12
N ASN A 436 -16.33 19.54 10.37
CA ASN A 436 -15.03 20.20 10.30
C ASN A 436 -14.84 21.07 9.04
N GLY A 437 -15.76 20.95 8.07
CA GLY A 437 -15.63 21.59 6.77
C GLY A 437 -14.44 21.03 5.99
N MET A 438 -13.79 21.90 5.21
CA MET A 438 -12.77 21.56 4.22
C MET A 438 -11.37 21.41 4.83
N THR A 439 -10.74 20.25 4.64
CA THR A 439 -9.36 19.95 5.01
C THR A 439 -8.55 19.58 3.76
N GLY A 440 -7.51 20.37 3.45
CA GLY A 440 -6.57 20.05 2.37
C GLY A 440 -5.56 18.98 2.77
N LEU A 441 -5.29 18.04 1.87
CA LEU A 441 -4.35 16.93 2.09
C LEU A 441 -2.91 17.26 1.67
N GLY A 442 -2.69 18.45 1.11
CA GLY A 442 -1.39 18.88 0.61
C GLY A 442 -0.87 18.04 -0.55
N VAL A 443 0.42 18.19 -0.80
CA VAL A 443 1.17 17.39 -1.76
C VAL A 443 2.51 17.01 -1.10
N PRO A 444 2.93 15.74 -1.12
CA PRO A 444 4.25 15.37 -0.64
C PRO A 444 5.35 16.15 -1.38
N THR A 445 6.50 16.32 -0.72
CA THR A 445 7.68 16.95 -1.34
C THR A 445 8.02 16.21 -2.65
N ASN A 446 8.06 16.94 -3.76
CA ASN A 446 8.21 16.38 -5.09
C ASN A 446 9.12 17.25 -5.98
N ASN A 447 9.36 16.79 -7.21
CA ASN A 447 10.15 17.51 -8.22
C ASN A 447 9.28 17.99 -9.40
N ALA A 448 7.98 18.17 -9.18
CA ALA A 448 7.06 18.62 -10.21
C ALA A 448 7.15 20.13 -10.42
N MET A 449 6.85 20.59 -11.64
CA MET A 449 6.80 22.03 -11.94
C MET A 449 5.60 22.72 -11.29
N PHE A 450 4.53 21.94 -11.02
CA PHE A 450 3.33 22.39 -10.34
C PHE A 450 2.91 21.31 -9.35
N ASN A 451 2.57 21.70 -8.13
CA ASN A 451 2.05 20.75 -7.16
C ASN A 451 0.57 20.44 -7.47
N ARG A 452 0.28 19.15 -7.63
CA ARG A 452 -1.07 18.60 -7.81
C ARG A 452 -1.24 17.35 -6.98
N SER A 453 -2.35 17.26 -6.26
CA SER A 453 -2.85 16.02 -5.66
C SER A 453 -4.36 15.91 -5.87
N ALA A 454 -4.87 14.69 -5.78
CA ALA A 454 -6.29 14.39 -5.73
C ALA A 454 -6.52 13.20 -4.80
N ALA A 455 -7.52 13.30 -3.93
CA ALA A 455 -8.15 12.12 -3.35
C ALA A 455 -9.10 11.56 -4.40
N LEU A 456 -9.11 10.24 -4.55
CA LEU A 456 -9.93 9.54 -5.55
C LEU A 456 -10.98 8.68 -4.88
N ASP A 457 -10.67 8.11 -3.72
CA ASP A 457 -11.57 7.26 -2.95
C ASP A 457 -11.29 7.35 -1.44
N VAL A 458 -12.26 6.95 -0.61
CA VAL A 458 -12.19 7.04 0.86
C VAL A 458 -12.94 5.89 1.52
N SER A 459 -12.32 5.31 2.56
CA SER A 459 -12.94 4.27 3.38
C SER A 459 -13.67 4.84 4.61
N GLU A 460 -14.55 4.03 5.22
CA GLU A 460 -15.22 4.33 6.49
C GLU A 460 -14.27 4.61 7.66
N ASN A 461 -13.01 4.20 7.56
CA ASN A 461 -11.99 4.47 8.58
C ASN A 461 -11.16 5.74 8.26
N ASN A 462 -11.70 6.65 7.44
CA ASN A 462 -11.07 7.90 7.00
C ASN A 462 -9.73 7.74 6.27
N ILE A 463 -9.43 6.54 5.75
CA ILE A 463 -8.27 6.35 4.89
C ILE A 463 -8.67 6.80 3.49
N ALA A 464 -8.05 7.88 3.02
CA ALA A 464 -8.21 8.38 1.67
C ALA A 464 -7.08 7.87 0.77
N ILE A 465 -7.44 7.33 -0.39
CA ILE A 465 -6.47 6.95 -1.42
C ILE A 465 -6.53 7.95 -2.57
N GLY A 466 -5.39 8.18 -3.20
CA GLY A 466 -5.29 9.21 -4.21
C GLY A 466 -4.00 9.15 -5.00
N GLN A 467 -3.73 10.26 -5.67
CA GLN A 467 -2.53 10.42 -6.46
C GLN A 467 -1.97 11.83 -6.36
N TYR A 468 -0.66 11.96 -6.62
CA TYR A 468 -0.01 13.26 -6.73
C TYR A 468 0.99 13.30 -7.88
N LEU A 469 1.18 14.50 -8.46
CA LEU A 469 2.15 14.73 -9.51
C LEU A 469 3.56 14.71 -8.91
N TYR A 470 4.35 13.70 -9.26
CA TYR A 470 5.67 13.46 -8.69
C TYR A 470 6.79 14.13 -9.50
N GLN A 471 6.69 14.08 -10.83
CA GLN A 471 7.71 14.61 -11.74
C GLN A 471 7.09 15.03 -13.09
N GLY A 472 7.63 16.07 -13.71
CA GLY A 472 7.17 16.53 -15.02
C GLY A 472 5.72 17.02 -15.00
N MET A 473 4.95 16.70 -16.04
CA MET A 473 3.52 17.07 -16.17
C MET A 473 2.56 15.88 -16.19
N THR A 474 3.07 14.65 -16.30
CA THR A 474 2.26 13.44 -16.52
C THR A 474 2.61 12.27 -15.60
N GLN A 475 3.60 12.42 -14.71
CA GLN A 475 4.08 11.31 -13.88
C GLN A 475 3.48 11.42 -12.49
N TYR A 476 2.43 10.62 -12.23
CA TYR A 476 1.76 10.54 -10.95
C TYR A 476 2.28 9.37 -10.11
N LYS A 477 2.17 9.50 -8.79
CA LYS A 477 2.33 8.41 -7.84
C LYS A 477 1.03 8.24 -7.05
N ALA A 478 0.67 6.99 -6.77
CA ALA A 478 -0.37 6.69 -5.80
C ALA A 478 0.10 7.12 -4.40
N CYS A 479 -0.84 7.56 -3.58
CA CYS A 479 -0.62 7.88 -2.18
C CYS A 479 -1.81 7.44 -1.33
N ILE A 480 -1.52 7.13 -0.09
CA ILE A 480 -2.50 6.90 0.96
C ILE A 480 -2.34 8.06 1.93
N TYR A 481 -3.46 8.65 2.33
CA TYR A 481 -3.52 9.61 3.42
C TYR A 481 -4.18 8.94 4.63
N THR A 482 -3.50 9.07 5.76
CA THR A 482 -3.96 8.69 7.09
C THR A 482 -3.93 9.92 8.00
N GLU A 483 -4.74 9.92 9.06
CA GLU A 483 -4.71 11.01 10.04
C GLU A 483 -3.38 11.04 10.84
N GLU A 484 -2.72 9.89 10.98
CA GLU A 484 -1.33 9.73 11.47
C GLU A 484 -0.32 10.00 10.37
#